data_AF-A0A1E1WVH5-F1
#
_entry.id   AF-A0A1E1WVH5-F1
#
_cell.length_a   1.000
_cell.length_b   1.000
_cell.length_c   1.000
_cell.angle_alpha   90.00
_cell.angle_beta   90.00
_cell.angle_gamma   90.00
#
_symmetry.space_group_name_H-M   'P 1'
#
loop_
_entity.id
_entity.type
_entity.pdbx_description
1 polymer ?
#
loop_
_entity_poly.entity_id
_entity_poly.type
_entity_poly.pdbx_seq_one_letter_code
_entity_poly.pdbx_strand_id
1 'polypeptide(L)'
;RNLVLYSSDERLLVTFYSLPRAANTQNRGFKGIFEFSESFVKLDFISKHDAEHIRGSECDQKILSKKESTGFVYHPNYPFPYIQKVVCRYFIYGMQDSQNLERVRLEFQNFSIPKGDKPKGDAACPDGYLKVYLRGQEATDSYDKHDAELCG
;
A
#
# COMPACT_ATOMS: atom_id res chain seq x y z
N ARG A 1 -1.87 7.72 19.10
CA ARG A 1 -1.80 7.17 17.72
C ARG A 1 -0.79 6.02 17.79
N ASN A 2 -1.22 4.78 17.59
CA ASN A 2 -0.31 3.64 17.63
C ASN A 2 0.41 3.57 16.28
N LEU A 3 1.74 3.52 16.30
CA LEU A 3 2.54 3.33 15.09
C LEU A 3 2.67 1.81 14.85
N VAL A 4 2.20 1.35 13.70
CA VAL A 4 2.39 -0.03 13.24
C VAL A 4 3.34 0.02 12.06
N LEU A 5 4.37 -0.82 12.09
CA LEU A 5 5.38 -0.92 11.04
C LEU A 5 5.55 -2.38 10.67
N TYR A 6 5.60 -2.64 9.37
CA TYR A 6 5.88 -3.97 8.83
C TYR A 6 7.32 -4.00 8.31
N SER A 7 8.05 -5.05 8.66
CA SER A 7 9.35 -5.30 8.06
C SER A 7 9.16 -5.69 6.60
N SER A 8 10.07 -5.24 5.73
CA SER A 8 10.07 -5.66 4.32
C SER A 8 10.73 -7.02 4.10
N ASP A 9 11.33 -7.59 5.15
CA ASP A 9 12.03 -8.87 5.12
C ASP A 9 12.06 -9.51 6.52
N GLU A 10 12.85 -10.55 6.73
CA GLU A 10 12.96 -11.27 8.01
C GLU A 10 13.68 -10.48 9.13
N ARG A 11 14.05 -9.21 8.88
CA ARG A 11 14.83 -8.38 9.80
C ARG A 11 14.22 -6.99 9.99
N LEU A 12 14.10 -6.57 11.26
CA LEU A 12 13.75 -5.21 11.65
C LEU A 12 14.76 -4.71 12.69
N LEU A 13 15.47 -3.62 12.38
CA LEU A 13 16.39 -2.97 13.31
C LEU A 13 15.71 -1.75 13.94
N VAL A 14 15.59 -1.74 15.26
CA VAL A 14 15.10 -0.59 16.03
C VAL A 14 16.23 -0.03 16.86
N THR A 15 16.59 1.23 16.63
CA THR A 15 17.67 1.89 17.36
C THR A 15 17.12 3.04 18.18
N PHE A 16 17.49 3.08 19.46
CA PHE A 16 17.10 4.15 20.38
C PHE A 16 18.35 4.91 20.84
N TYR A 17 18.27 6.24 20.83
CA TYR A 17 19.30 7.12 21.37
C TYR A 17 18.66 8.12 22.33
N SER A 18 19.24 8.25 23.52
CA SER A 18 18.88 9.27 24.50
C SER A 18 20.02 10.25 24.70
N LEU A 19 19.71 11.53 24.77
CA LEU A 19 20.68 12.54 25.20
C LEU A 19 20.86 12.48 26.73
N PRO A 20 22.07 12.75 27.27
CA PRO A 20 22.26 12.93 28.70
C PRO A 20 21.41 14.15 29.14
N ARG A 21 20.34 13.93 29.90
CA ARG A 21 19.49 15.02 30.39
C ARG A 21 19.09 14.77 31.84
N ALA A 22 19.30 15.78 32.69
CA ALA A 22 18.81 15.87 34.06
C ALA A 22 17.34 16.35 34.10
N ALA A 23 16.49 15.82 33.21
CA ALA A 23 15.09 16.23 33.10
C ALA A 23 14.16 15.30 33.90
N ASN A 24 13.09 15.89 34.41
CA ASN A 24 12.06 15.28 35.26
C ASN A 24 11.58 13.92 34.69
N THR A 25 11.32 12.94 35.56
CA THR A 25 11.07 11.50 35.28
C THR A 25 9.80 11.18 34.45
N GLN A 26 9.24 12.17 33.76
CA GLN A 26 7.98 12.04 33.02
C GLN A 26 8.14 11.39 31.63
N ASN A 27 9.35 11.25 31.10
CA ASN A 27 9.57 10.56 29.82
C ASN A 27 9.56 9.04 30.02
N ARG A 28 8.36 8.45 30.01
CA ARG A 28 8.13 7.01 30.17
C ARG A 28 8.44 6.21 28.90
N GLY A 29 9.69 6.27 28.42
CA GLY A 29 10.24 5.37 27.39
C GLY A 29 9.33 5.08 26.19
N PHE A 30 9.43 3.87 25.64
CA PHE A 30 8.49 3.33 24.66
C PHE A 30 8.21 1.86 24.97
N LYS A 31 7.01 1.39 24.61
CA LYS A 31 6.66 -0.03 24.60
C LYS A 31 6.38 -0.44 23.16
N GLY A 32 7.26 -1.26 22.59
CA GLY A 32 7.03 -1.93 21.32
C GLY A 32 6.48 -3.33 21.55
N ILE A 33 5.60 -3.79 20.67
CA ILE A 33 5.18 -5.19 20.56
C ILE A 33 5.49 -5.59 19.12
N PHE A 34 6.10 -6.76 18.93
CA PHE A 34 6.36 -7.33 17.61
C PHE A 34 5.72 -8.71 17.54
N GLU A 35 5.32 -9.09 16.34
CA GLU A 35 4.70 -10.36 16.03
C GLU A 35 5.26 -10.88 14.71
N PHE A 36 5.65 -12.15 14.70
CA PHE A 36 5.92 -12.87 13.46
C PHE A 36 4.65 -13.63 13.09
N SER A 37 4.11 -13.39 11.90
CA SER A 37 2.92 -14.09 11.43
C SER A 37 3.02 -14.41 9.94
N GLU A 38 2.58 -15.61 9.58
CA GLU A 38 2.39 -16.02 8.18
C GLU A 38 1.10 -15.44 7.59
N SER A 39 0.26 -14.79 8.40
CA SER A 39 -0.97 -14.13 7.94
C SER A 39 -0.70 -12.82 7.20
N PHE A 40 0.51 -12.26 7.33
CA PHE A 40 0.89 -11.05 6.60
C PHE A 40 1.08 -11.33 5.12
N VAL A 41 0.91 -10.28 4.32
CA VAL A 41 1.05 -10.35 2.87
C VAL A 41 2.48 -10.73 2.47
N LYS A 42 2.61 -11.77 1.63
CA LYS A 42 3.90 -12.11 1.00
C LYS A 42 4.24 -11.07 -0.06
N LEU A 43 5.44 -10.48 0.00
CA LEU A 43 5.85 -9.38 -0.89
C LEU A 43 6.39 -9.82 -2.26
N ASP A 44 6.41 -11.13 -2.55
CA ASP A 44 6.93 -11.70 -3.81
C ASP A 44 6.30 -11.09 -5.08
N PHE A 45 5.02 -10.70 -5.01
CA PHE A 45 4.32 -10.08 -6.15
C PHE A 45 4.84 -8.68 -6.47
N ILE A 46 5.55 -8.02 -5.56
CA ILE A 46 6.15 -6.70 -5.79
C ILE A 46 7.50 -6.89 -6.50
N SER A 47 8.37 -7.72 -5.90
CA SER A 47 9.74 -7.92 -6.41
C SER A 47 9.78 -8.63 -7.77
N LYS A 48 8.82 -9.51 -8.06
CA LYS A 48 8.74 -10.22 -9.35
C LYS A 48 8.28 -9.34 -10.53
N HIS A 49 7.74 -8.16 -10.26
CA HIS A 49 7.12 -7.28 -11.27
C HIS A 49 7.77 -5.91 -11.33
N ASP A 50 9.07 -5.83 -11.01
CA ASP A 50 9.85 -4.59 -11.09
C ASP A 50 9.31 -3.41 -10.26
N ALA A 51 8.48 -3.70 -9.27
CA ALA A 51 7.92 -2.72 -8.36
C ALA A 51 8.78 -2.57 -7.09
N GLU A 52 8.69 -1.40 -6.46
CA GLU A 52 9.41 -1.06 -5.24
C GLU A 52 8.46 -1.08 -4.04
N HIS A 53 8.73 -1.95 -3.06
CA HIS A 53 7.94 -1.98 -1.83
C HIS A 53 8.18 -0.73 -0.98
N ILE A 54 7.11 -0.12 -0.46
CA ILE A 54 7.20 1.00 0.48
C ILE A 54 7.45 0.44 1.89
N ARG A 55 8.67 0.65 2.36
CA ARG A 55 9.10 0.23 3.70
C ARG A 55 8.17 0.78 4.79
N GLY A 56 7.82 -0.07 5.75
CA GLY A 56 6.92 0.26 6.85
C GLY A 56 5.43 0.07 6.52
N SER A 57 5.07 -0.17 5.27
CA SER A 57 3.74 -0.63 4.88
C SER A 57 3.67 -2.16 4.80
N GLU A 58 2.46 -2.71 4.86
CA GLU A 58 2.24 -4.17 4.73
C GLU A 58 2.46 -4.65 3.30
N CYS A 59 2.08 -3.86 2.30
CA CYS A 59 2.10 -4.27 0.89
C CYS A 59 2.01 -3.10 -0.11
N ASP A 60 2.24 -1.86 0.34
CA ASP A 60 2.19 -0.72 -0.57
C ASP A 60 3.41 -0.73 -1.49
N GLN A 61 3.21 -0.35 -2.75
CA GLN A 61 4.26 -0.40 -3.75
C GLN A 61 4.27 0.80 -4.68
N LYS A 62 5.47 1.13 -5.17
CA LYS A 62 5.70 2.12 -6.21
C LYS A 62 6.14 1.43 -7.49
N ILE A 63 5.57 1.88 -8.60
CA ILE A 63 5.86 1.38 -9.93
C ILE A 63 6.31 2.59 -10.73
N LEU A 64 7.57 2.57 -11.13
CA LEU A 64 8.21 3.63 -11.90
C LEU A 64 8.37 3.15 -13.35
N SER A 65 7.94 3.96 -14.31
CA SER A 65 8.20 3.67 -15.72
C SER A 65 9.70 3.61 -16.00
N LYS A 66 10.15 2.53 -16.63
CA LYS A 66 11.54 2.31 -17.06
C LYS A 66 11.72 2.50 -18.57
N LYS A 67 10.95 3.40 -19.20
CA LYS A 67 10.83 3.55 -20.68
C LYS A 67 10.08 2.41 -21.38
N GLU A 68 9.47 1.52 -20.61
CA GLU A 68 8.60 0.48 -21.15
C GLU A 68 7.21 1.05 -21.39
N SER A 69 6.58 0.65 -22.50
CA SER A 69 5.27 1.16 -22.87
C SER A 69 4.12 0.54 -22.08
N THR A 70 4.35 -0.60 -21.41
CA THR A 70 3.33 -1.37 -20.69
C THR A 70 3.91 -2.12 -19.50
N GLY A 71 3.18 -2.15 -18.39
CA GLY A 71 3.51 -2.97 -17.22
C GLY A 71 2.24 -3.63 -16.66
N PHE A 72 2.41 -4.72 -15.93
CA PHE A 72 1.30 -5.43 -15.29
C PHE A 72 1.37 -5.27 -13.77
N VAL A 73 0.20 -5.09 -13.16
CA VAL A 73 0.05 -4.94 -11.72
C VAL A 73 -0.90 -6.00 -11.22
N TYR A 74 -0.52 -6.65 -10.12
CA TYR A 74 -1.27 -7.76 -9.55
C TYR A 74 -1.64 -7.48 -8.09
N HIS A 75 -2.77 -8.05 -7.65
CA HIS A 75 -3.10 -8.09 -6.23
C HIS A 75 -2.19 -9.12 -5.51
N PRO A 76 -1.99 -9.00 -4.18
CA PRO A 76 -0.92 -9.72 -3.50
C PRO A 76 -0.98 -11.25 -3.53
N ASN A 77 -2.15 -11.81 -3.87
CA ASN A 77 -2.37 -13.25 -3.89
C ASN A 77 -2.70 -13.78 -5.29
N TYR A 78 -2.60 -12.96 -6.35
CA TYR A 78 -2.91 -13.42 -7.71
C TYR A 78 -2.02 -14.62 -8.10
N PRO A 79 -2.57 -15.71 -8.69
CA PRO A 79 -3.94 -15.88 -9.21
C PRO A 79 -4.96 -16.44 -8.19
N PHE A 80 -4.59 -16.59 -6.92
CA PHE A 80 -5.48 -17.03 -5.85
C PHE A 80 -6.41 -15.89 -5.36
N PRO A 81 -7.48 -16.22 -4.59
CA PRO A 81 -8.45 -15.24 -4.10
C PRO A 81 -7.84 -14.13 -3.24
N TYR A 82 -8.55 -13.00 -3.12
CA TYR A 82 -8.14 -11.88 -2.27
C TYR A 82 -7.96 -12.29 -0.80
N ILE A 83 -6.93 -11.76 -0.17
CA ILE A 83 -6.70 -11.89 1.27
C ILE A 83 -7.65 -10.93 1.99
N GLN A 84 -8.35 -11.41 3.00
CA GLN A 84 -9.30 -10.59 3.76
C GLN A 84 -8.57 -9.53 4.58
N LYS A 85 -9.18 -8.35 4.72
CA LYS A 85 -8.72 -7.23 5.57
C LYS A 85 -7.33 -6.66 5.20
N VAL A 86 -6.89 -6.87 3.96
CA VAL A 86 -5.65 -6.30 3.43
C VAL A 86 -5.97 -5.08 2.58
N VAL A 87 -5.26 -3.98 2.82
CA VAL A 87 -5.38 -2.75 2.00
C VAL A 87 -3.99 -2.37 1.52
N CYS A 88 -3.74 -2.57 0.22
CA CYS A 88 -2.49 -2.19 -0.43
C CYS A 88 -2.71 -0.97 -1.32
N ARG A 89 -1.74 -0.06 -1.31
CA ARG A 89 -1.71 1.14 -2.14
C ARG A 89 -0.67 0.97 -3.25
N TYR A 90 -1.08 1.33 -4.46
CA TYR A 90 -0.27 1.20 -5.66
C TYR A 90 -0.03 2.59 -6.23
N PHE A 91 1.23 3.01 -6.27
CA PHE A 91 1.62 4.31 -6.80
C PHE A 91 2.30 4.10 -8.15
N ILE A 92 1.63 4.51 -9.22
CA ILE A 92 2.12 4.31 -10.59
C ILE A 92 2.57 5.67 -11.14
N TYR A 93 3.85 5.80 -11.42
CA TYR A 93 4.45 7.03 -11.93
C TYR A 93 5.00 6.81 -13.34
N GLY A 94 4.51 7.59 -14.29
CA GLY A 94 5.13 7.73 -15.61
C GLY A 94 6.44 8.51 -15.53
N MET A 95 7.29 8.40 -16.54
CA MET A 95 8.49 9.23 -16.60
C MET A 95 8.14 10.72 -16.71
N GLN A 96 8.88 11.52 -15.96
CA GLN A 96 8.82 12.98 -15.99
C GLN A 96 10.26 13.51 -15.94
N ASP A 97 10.89 13.63 -17.11
CA ASP A 97 12.19 14.29 -17.27
C ASP A 97 12.11 15.36 -18.37
N SER A 98 13.23 16.05 -18.65
CA SER A 98 13.26 17.14 -19.64
C SER A 98 12.95 16.71 -21.08
N GLN A 99 12.99 15.41 -21.37
CA GLN A 99 12.81 14.84 -22.71
C GLN A 99 11.60 13.91 -22.80
N ASN A 100 11.12 13.38 -21.67
CA ASN A 100 10.07 12.37 -21.61
C ASN A 100 8.98 12.81 -20.63
N LEU A 101 7.76 12.97 -21.16
CA LEU A 101 6.56 13.21 -20.38
C LEU A 101 5.54 12.11 -20.70
N GLU A 102 5.37 11.17 -19.78
CA GLU A 102 4.47 10.04 -19.97
C GLU A 102 3.14 10.26 -19.25
N ARG A 103 2.07 9.74 -19.87
CA ARG A 103 0.74 9.68 -19.25
C ARG A 103 0.38 8.23 -19.00
N VAL A 104 0.15 7.90 -17.72
CA VAL A 104 -0.29 6.57 -17.31
C VAL A 104 -1.74 6.34 -17.74
N ARG A 105 -1.99 5.20 -18.39
CA ARG A 105 -3.35 4.69 -18.67
C ARG A 105 -3.53 3.38 -17.92
N LEU A 106 -4.60 3.29 -17.14
CA LEU A 106 -4.97 2.07 -16.43
C LEU A 106 -5.98 1.28 -17.25
N GLU A 107 -5.75 -0.02 -17.39
CA GLU A 107 -6.66 -0.97 -18.05
C GLU A 107 -6.81 -2.21 -17.17
N PHE A 108 -8.05 -2.60 -16.90
CA PHE A 108 -8.38 -3.74 -16.06
C PHE A 108 -8.72 -4.94 -16.95
N GLN A 109 -7.84 -5.95 -16.98
CA GLN A 109 -8.08 -7.16 -17.78
C GLN A 109 -8.91 -8.19 -17.00
N ASN A 110 -8.38 -8.68 -15.88
CA ASN A 110 -9.05 -9.66 -15.01
C ASN A 110 -9.44 -9.01 -13.69
N PHE A 111 -10.62 -8.39 -13.65
CA PHE A 111 -11.12 -7.67 -12.47
C PHE A 111 -12.45 -8.24 -11.99
N SER A 112 -12.44 -8.78 -10.78
CA SER A 112 -13.65 -9.27 -10.11
C SER A 112 -13.48 -9.09 -8.62
N ILE A 113 -14.21 -8.15 -8.02
CA ILE A 113 -14.28 -8.02 -6.57
C ILE A 113 -15.45 -8.90 -6.10
N PRO A 114 -15.26 -9.82 -5.14
CA PRO A 114 -16.34 -10.64 -4.63
C PRO A 114 -17.44 -9.78 -3.98
N LYS A 115 -18.69 -10.00 -4.41
CA LYS A 115 -19.89 -9.46 -3.77
C LYS A 115 -20.21 -10.28 -2.53
N GLY A 116 -20.40 -9.65 -1.37
CA GLY A 116 -21.03 -10.33 -0.25
C GLY A 116 -22.53 -10.53 -0.52
N ASP A 117 -23.09 -11.62 0.00
CA ASP A 117 -24.49 -12.00 -0.19
C ASP A 117 -25.52 -11.06 0.47
N LYS A 118 -25.08 -9.95 1.11
CA LYS A 118 -25.96 -9.07 1.89
C LYS A 118 -25.71 -7.60 1.59
N PRO A 119 -26.73 -6.84 1.16
CA PRO A 119 -26.64 -5.38 1.10
C PRO A 119 -26.59 -4.85 2.53
N LYS A 120 -25.40 -4.52 3.03
CA LYS A 120 -25.22 -3.91 4.36
C LYS A 120 -25.25 -2.38 4.25
N GLY A 121 -26.46 -1.83 4.12
CA GLY A 121 -26.75 -0.40 4.37
C GLY A 121 -25.89 0.61 3.58
N ASP A 122 -25.99 1.89 3.97
CA ASP A 122 -25.42 3.07 3.28
C ASP A 122 -23.88 3.12 3.20
N ALA A 123 -23.17 2.03 3.52
CA ALA A 123 -21.74 1.95 3.34
C ALA A 123 -21.41 1.63 1.88
N ALA A 124 -20.75 2.57 1.20
CA ALA A 124 -20.11 2.30 -0.07
C ALA A 124 -19.11 1.14 0.12
N CYS A 125 -19.51 -0.05 -0.33
CA CYS A 125 -18.63 -1.18 -0.65
C CYS A 125 -18.01 -1.90 0.57
N PRO A 126 -18.83 -2.63 1.35
CA PRO A 126 -18.43 -3.23 2.63
C PRO A 126 -17.53 -4.48 2.49
N ASP A 127 -17.61 -5.20 1.37
CA ASP A 127 -16.93 -6.50 1.19
C ASP A 127 -15.58 -6.38 0.46
N GLY A 128 -15.41 -5.34 -0.34
CA GLY A 128 -14.19 -5.04 -1.07
C GLY A 128 -14.35 -3.84 -1.97
N TYR A 129 -13.28 -3.08 -2.14
CA TYR A 129 -13.28 -1.88 -2.98
C TYR A 129 -11.94 -1.72 -3.69
N LEU A 130 -11.98 -1.05 -4.84
CA LEU A 130 -10.82 -0.48 -5.50
C LEU A 130 -11.08 1.02 -5.72
N LYS A 131 -10.25 1.85 -5.09
CA LYS A 131 -10.29 3.31 -5.26
C LYS A 131 -9.20 3.74 -6.23
N VAL A 132 -9.57 4.57 -7.20
CA VAL A 132 -8.66 5.09 -8.22
C VAL A 132 -8.46 6.59 -8.02
N TYR A 133 -7.21 7.02 -8.06
CA TYR A 133 -6.76 8.40 -7.86
C TYR A 133 -5.91 8.82 -9.06
N LEU A 134 -6.38 9.78 -9.85
CA LEU A 134 -5.76 10.17 -11.13
C LEU A 134 -5.16 11.58 -11.11
N ARG A 135 -5.40 12.37 -10.06
CA ARG A 135 -5.10 13.81 -10.00
C ARG A 135 -4.00 14.16 -8.99
N GLY A 136 -3.15 13.20 -8.62
CA GLY A 136 -2.04 13.43 -7.69
C GLY A 136 -2.50 13.69 -6.25
N GLN A 137 -3.62 13.12 -5.83
CA GLN A 137 -4.15 13.25 -4.47
C GLN A 137 -3.17 12.79 -3.38
N GLU A 138 -2.23 11.91 -3.72
CA GLU A 138 -1.12 11.49 -2.87
C GLU A 138 -0.25 12.69 -2.42
N ALA A 139 0.09 13.60 -3.32
CA ALA A 139 0.92 14.77 -3.02
C ALA A 139 0.23 15.79 -2.09
N THR A 140 -1.09 15.69 -1.93
CA THR A 140 -1.90 16.60 -1.10
C THR A 140 -2.57 15.89 0.08
N ASP A 141 -2.17 14.65 0.36
CA ASP A 141 -2.75 13.78 1.40
C ASP A 141 -4.30 13.66 1.33
N SER A 142 -4.88 13.89 0.15
CA SER A 142 -6.34 13.92 -0.06
C SER A 142 -6.89 12.54 -0.44
N TYR A 143 -6.58 11.52 0.37
CA TYR A 143 -6.97 10.12 0.13
C TYR A 143 -8.48 9.86 0.22
N ASP A 144 -9.23 10.80 0.79
CA ASP A 144 -10.70 10.81 0.81
C ASP A 144 -11.30 11.14 -0.58
N LYS A 145 -10.57 11.89 -1.42
CA LYS A 145 -11.04 12.41 -2.71
C LYS A 145 -10.65 11.53 -3.89
N HIS A 146 -11.15 10.30 -3.91
CA HIS A 146 -10.96 9.37 -5.03
C HIS A 146 -11.75 9.82 -6.27
N ASP A 147 -11.23 9.52 -7.46
CA ASP A 147 -11.89 9.84 -8.74
C ASP A 147 -12.91 8.75 -9.14
N ALA A 148 -12.66 7.50 -8.74
CA ALA A 148 -13.57 6.38 -8.95
C ALA A 148 -13.45 5.37 -7.81
N GLU A 149 -14.57 4.71 -7.49
CA GLU A 149 -14.66 3.60 -6.55
C GLU A 149 -15.37 2.44 -7.27
N LEU A 150 -14.66 1.32 -7.39
CA LEU A 150 -15.16 0.09 -7.99
C LEU A 150 -15.39 -0.93 -6.88
N CYS A 151 -16.55 -1.57 -6.91
CA CYS A 151 -17.03 -2.39 -5.81
C CYS A 151 -17.40 -3.78 -6.24
N GLY A 152 -17.20 -4.72 -5.31
CA GLY A 152 -17.84 -6.02 -5.31
C GLY A 152 -19.27 -5.80 -4.91
#